data_AF-A0A2V8RNR4-F1
#
_entry.id   AF-A0A2V8RNR4-F1
#
_cell.length_a   1.000
_cell.length_b   1.000
_cell.length_c   1.000
_cell.angle_alpha   90.00
_cell.angle_beta   90.00
_cell.angle_gamma   90.00
#
_symmetry.space_group_name_H-M   'P 1'
#
loop_
_entity.id
_entity.type
_entity.pdbx_description
1 polymer ?
#
loop_
_entity_poly.entity_id
_entity_poly.type
_entity_poly.pdbx_seq_one_letter_code
_entity_poly.pdbx_strand_id
1 'polypeptide(L)'
;MKKCPKCKNVYDDDSLNFCLDDGEWLADLATDEPATAVIPSPNLTSEDPTRSFRSGDIPKESIRASFPETAGRSKTKLWLIAAVAAVLVAAGGFFGYRYFSSAGSGQIASIAVMPLVNANGDADSEYLSDGMTETLINSLSQLPNLAVKGRGSVFRYKGKDVEPKQIANELGVQAVLSGRLLKRGESVTLSLDLVEASTGNQIWGEQYVRNINEIASLQKEIARDVSNKLKTKLSGTDQQNMAKGHTADPEAYQLYLQGLYLWNQRTEDSAEKARELFQKAIDKDPKYALAYVGLANGYITNDRP
;
A
#
# COMPACT_ATOMS: atom_id res chain seq x y z
N MET A 1 -15.96 25.07 -10.63
CA MET A 1 -17.36 24.92 -11.12
C MET A 1 -17.46 23.76 -12.08
N LYS A 2 -18.10 22.68 -11.63
CA LYS A 2 -18.28 21.45 -12.39
C LYS A 2 -19.75 21.28 -12.77
N LYS A 3 -20.03 20.83 -14.00
CA LYS A 3 -21.41 20.70 -14.49
C LYS A 3 -21.71 19.26 -14.88
N CYS A 4 -22.85 18.76 -14.42
CA CYS A 4 -23.35 17.47 -14.89
C CYS A 4 -23.89 17.60 -16.33
N PRO A 5 -23.43 16.78 -17.29
CA PRO A 5 -23.88 16.85 -18.68
C PRO A 5 -25.36 16.49 -18.85
N LYS A 6 -25.93 15.69 -17.93
CA LYS A 6 -27.27 15.12 -18.05
C LYS A 6 -28.34 15.95 -17.35
N CYS A 7 -28.17 16.21 -16.05
CA CYS A 7 -29.13 17.01 -15.28
C CYS A 7 -28.87 18.53 -15.35
N LYS A 8 -27.74 18.95 -15.91
CA LYS A 8 -27.29 20.36 -16.05
C LYS A 8 -27.10 21.12 -14.73
N ASN A 9 -27.14 20.44 -13.58
CA ASN A 9 -26.79 21.02 -12.28
C ASN A 9 -25.31 21.43 -12.25
N VAL A 10 -25.04 22.55 -11.59
CA VAL A 10 -23.70 23.13 -11.42
C VAL A 10 -23.31 23.03 -9.95
N TYR A 11 -22.11 22.53 -9.71
CA TYR A 11 -21.53 22.38 -8.37
C TYR A 11 -20.30 23.27 -8.25
N ASP A 12 -20.22 24.01 -7.13
CA ASP A 12 -19.10 24.90 -6.79
C ASP A 12 -18.01 24.20 -5.98
N ASP A 13 -18.23 22.94 -5.60
CA ASP A 13 -17.26 22.11 -4.88
C ASP A 13 -16.37 21.36 -5.87
N ASP A 14 -15.11 21.79 -5.98
CA ASP A 14 -14.14 21.18 -6.90
C ASP A 14 -13.69 19.77 -6.43
N SER A 15 -14.00 19.36 -5.20
CA SER A 15 -13.72 17.99 -4.70
C SER A 15 -14.75 16.96 -5.17
N LEU A 16 -15.92 17.40 -5.65
CA LEU A 16 -16.93 16.52 -6.22
C LEU A 16 -16.51 16.06 -7.62
N ASN A 17 -16.43 14.74 -7.84
CA ASN A 17 -16.11 14.15 -9.14
C ASN A 17 -17.33 13.53 -9.84
N PHE A 18 -18.41 13.33 -9.10
CA PHE A 18 -19.63 12.68 -9.56
C PHE A 18 -20.85 13.50 -9.18
N CYS A 19 -21.86 13.49 -10.04
CA CYS A 19 -23.17 14.07 -9.76
C CYS A 19 -23.88 13.28 -8.67
N LEU A 20 -24.45 13.98 -7.68
CA LEU A 20 -25.13 13.36 -6.54
C LEU A 20 -26.48 12.72 -6.90
N ASP A 21 -27.09 13.15 -8.01
CA ASP A 21 -28.43 12.69 -8.41
C ASP A 21 -28.38 11.45 -9.31
N ASP A 22 -27.40 11.36 -10.22
CA ASP A 22 -27.34 10.31 -11.24
C ASP A 22 -26.00 9.55 -11.28
N GLY A 23 -25.02 9.92 -10.44
CA GLY A 23 -23.73 9.23 -10.31
C GLY A 23 -22.77 9.40 -11.49
N GLU A 24 -23.11 10.28 -12.44
CA GLU A 24 -22.30 10.50 -13.65
C GLU A 24 -21.12 11.44 -13.37
N TRP A 25 -20.00 11.25 -14.09
CA TRP A 25 -18.80 12.09 -13.90
C TRP A 25 -19.09 13.55 -14.29
N LEU A 26 -18.69 14.48 -13.42
CA LEU A 26 -18.87 15.90 -13.69
C LEU A 26 -17.78 16.39 -14.65
N ALA A 27 -18.17 17.18 -15.65
CA ALA A 27 -17.24 17.81 -16.58
C ALA A 27 -16.83 19.20 -16.05
N ASP A 28 -15.53 19.50 -16.13
CA ASP A 28 -15.01 20.84 -15.86
C ASP A 28 -15.51 21.81 -16.93
N LEU A 29 -16.05 22.95 -16.50
CA LEU A 29 -16.38 24.03 -17.42
C LEU A 29 -15.08 24.67 -17.90
N ALA A 30 -14.60 24.23 -19.06
CA ALA A 30 -13.46 24.83 -19.74
C ALA A 30 -13.76 26.31 -20.04
N THR A 31 -12.96 27.21 -19.48
CA THR A 31 -12.93 28.62 -19.86
C THR A 31 -12.19 28.75 -21.20
N ASP A 32 -12.90 29.11 -22.25
CA ASP A 32 -12.32 29.55 -23.53
C ASP A 32 -11.44 30.81 -23.30
N GLU A 33 -10.12 30.67 -23.41
CA GLU A 33 -9.21 31.81 -23.64
C GLU A 33 -8.74 31.80 -25.11
N PRO A 34 -8.89 32.93 -25.84
CA PRO A 34 -8.42 33.02 -27.22
C PRO A 34 -6.89 33.21 -27.28
N ALA A 35 -6.29 32.52 -28.26
CA ALA A 35 -4.89 32.61 -28.61
C ALA A 35 -4.49 33.98 -29.20
N THR A 36 -3.22 34.35 -28.99
CA THR A 36 -2.24 34.96 -29.94
C THR A 36 -1.55 36.21 -29.39
N ALA A 37 -0.22 36.14 -29.20
CA ALA A 37 0.75 37.09 -29.77
C ALA A 37 2.20 36.65 -29.50
N VAL A 38 2.93 36.36 -30.59
CA VAL A 38 4.39 36.19 -30.64
C VAL A 38 5.03 37.58 -30.72
N ILE A 39 6.09 37.85 -29.93
CA ILE A 39 6.97 39.01 -30.11
C ILE A 39 8.43 38.56 -30.05
N PRO A 40 9.28 38.90 -31.04
CA PRO A 40 10.67 38.44 -31.13
C PRO A 40 11.66 39.38 -30.39
N SER A 41 12.77 38.79 -29.93
CA SER A 41 13.90 39.46 -29.28
C SER A 41 14.66 40.40 -30.23
N PRO A 42 15.19 41.54 -29.77
CA PRO A 42 16.19 42.28 -30.53
C PRO A 42 17.62 42.00 -30.04
N ASN A 43 18.48 41.67 -30.99
CA ASN A 43 19.94 41.73 -30.92
C ASN A 43 20.40 43.18 -30.74
N LEU A 44 21.38 43.39 -29.86
CA LEU A 44 22.10 44.65 -29.66
C LEU A 44 23.49 44.54 -30.31
N THR A 45 23.74 45.28 -31.38
CA THR A 45 25.09 45.65 -31.85
C THR A 45 25.06 46.93 -32.68
N SER A 46 26.18 47.67 -32.63
CA SER A 46 26.59 48.91 -33.31
C SER A 46 26.29 50.21 -32.54
N GLU A 47 27.28 50.76 -31.83
CA GLU A 47 28.39 51.62 -32.29
C GLU A 47 28.01 53.13 -32.37
N ASP A 48 28.63 53.88 -31.43
CA ASP A 48 29.11 55.27 -31.38
C ASP A 48 28.96 56.20 -32.61
N PRO A 49 29.04 57.56 -32.50
CA PRO A 49 29.88 58.29 -31.54
C PRO A 49 29.35 59.59 -30.89
N THR A 50 29.96 59.87 -29.74
CA THR A 50 30.19 61.14 -29.05
C THR A 50 30.13 62.43 -29.89
N ARG A 51 29.39 63.44 -29.39
CA ARG A 51 29.70 64.86 -29.64
C ARG A 51 29.53 65.69 -28.38
N SER A 52 30.60 66.44 -28.07
CA SER A 52 30.72 67.42 -26.99
C SER A 52 29.68 68.53 -27.09
N PHE A 53 29.33 69.18 -25.97
CA PHE A 53 29.53 70.62 -25.80
C PHE A 53 29.26 71.08 -24.34
N ARG A 54 29.77 72.29 -24.07
CA ARG A 54 30.19 72.89 -22.81
C ARG A 54 29.07 73.35 -21.87
N SER A 55 29.49 73.43 -20.60
CA SER A 55 28.97 74.27 -19.51
C SER A 55 28.68 75.72 -19.93
N GLY A 56 27.54 76.25 -19.49
CA GLY A 56 27.19 77.67 -19.59
C GLY A 56 25.77 77.98 -19.09
N ASP A 57 25.73 78.62 -17.92
CA ASP A 57 24.73 79.58 -17.42
C ASP A 57 23.37 79.13 -16.83
N ILE A 58 23.09 79.80 -15.70
CA ILE A 58 22.11 79.59 -14.62
C ILE A 58 20.78 80.28 -14.97
N PRO A 59 19.61 79.90 -14.41
CA PRO A 59 19.14 80.63 -13.23
C PRO A 59 18.54 79.75 -12.12
N LYS A 60 18.71 80.25 -10.89
CA LYS A 60 18.09 79.76 -9.66
C LYS A 60 16.59 80.02 -9.72
N GLU A 61 15.78 78.97 -9.85
CA GLU A 61 14.35 79.05 -9.61
C GLU A 61 13.93 78.04 -8.55
N SER A 62 13.33 78.58 -7.50
CA SER A 62 12.95 77.89 -6.28
C SER A 62 11.77 76.95 -6.52
N ILE A 63 12.03 75.66 -6.72
CA ILE A 63 11.00 74.64 -6.57
C ILE A 63 11.03 74.16 -5.12
N ARG A 64 10.12 74.72 -4.33
CA ARG A 64 9.83 74.25 -2.97
C ARG A 64 9.26 72.84 -3.08
N ALA A 65 9.96 71.88 -2.48
CA ALA A 65 9.60 70.48 -2.45
C ALA A 65 8.20 70.24 -1.89
N SER A 66 7.49 69.29 -2.49
CA SER A 66 6.42 68.53 -1.86
C SER A 66 6.63 67.06 -2.21
N PHE A 67 7.63 66.44 -1.58
CA PHE A 67 7.72 64.98 -1.59
C PHE A 67 6.76 64.46 -0.52
N PRO A 68 5.84 63.53 -0.87
CA PRO A 68 5.07 62.84 0.16
C PRO A 68 6.06 62.11 1.08
N GLU A 69 5.90 62.31 2.39
CA GLU A 69 6.62 61.58 3.41
C GLU A 69 6.57 60.09 3.10
N THR A 70 7.74 59.49 2.82
CA THR A 70 7.89 58.04 2.88
C THR A 70 7.64 57.63 4.32
N ALA A 71 6.41 57.16 4.58
CA ALA A 71 6.03 56.55 5.84
C ALA A 71 7.10 55.53 6.26
N GLY A 72 7.72 55.79 7.41
CA GLY A 72 8.74 54.94 8.00
C GLY A 72 8.25 53.50 8.06
N ARG A 73 8.82 52.65 7.21
CA ARG A 73 8.57 51.21 7.23
C ARG A 73 9.18 50.66 8.51
N SER A 74 8.35 50.55 9.55
CA SER A 74 8.76 50.10 10.88
C SER A 74 9.57 48.82 10.77
N LYS A 75 10.79 48.83 11.33
CA LYS A 75 11.68 47.67 11.42
C LYS A 75 10.96 46.45 12.03
N THR A 76 9.93 46.65 12.85
CA THR A 76 9.11 45.58 13.43
C THR A 76 8.28 44.81 12.40
N LYS A 77 7.78 45.45 11.33
CA LYS A 77 7.04 44.76 10.26
C LYS A 77 7.96 43.87 9.43
N LEU A 78 9.22 44.26 9.25
CA LEU A 78 10.22 43.44 8.55
C LEU A 78 10.63 42.20 9.37
N TRP A 79 10.78 42.36 10.69
CA TRP A 79 11.04 41.24 11.61
C TRP A 79 9.89 40.23 11.68
N LEU A 80 8.63 40.69 11.62
CA LEU A 80 7.47 39.80 11.59
C LEU A 80 7.41 38.96 10.30
N ILE A 81 7.71 39.55 9.14
CA ILE A 81 7.74 38.81 7.87
C ILE A 81 8.88 37.78 7.88
N ALA A 82 10.05 38.14 8.38
CA ALA A 82 11.19 37.23 8.49
C ALA A 82 10.88 36.05 9.46
N ALA A 83 10.19 36.32 10.57
CA ALA A 83 9.80 35.29 11.51
C ALA A 83 8.79 34.30 10.91
N VAL A 84 7.78 34.78 10.18
CA VAL A 84 6.79 33.90 9.51
C VAL A 84 7.45 33.07 8.41
N ALA A 85 8.35 33.65 7.62
CA ALA A 85 9.09 32.92 6.59
C ALA A 85 9.98 31.81 7.20
N ALA A 86 10.67 32.10 8.32
CA ALA A 86 11.47 31.11 9.03
C ALA A 86 10.61 29.97 9.58
N VAL A 87 9.41 30.26 10.09
CA VAL A 87 8.46 29.24 10.57
C VAL A 87 7.94 28.39 9.42
N LEU A 88 7.65 28.96 8.25
CA LEU A 88 7.20 28.19 7.08
C LEU A 88 8.31 27.31 6.51
N VAL A 89 9.56 27.76 6.49
CA VAL A 89 10.71 26.94 6.08
C VAL A 89 10.98 25.85 7.10
N ALA A 90 10.87 26.14 8.40
CA ALA A 90 11.02 25.14 9.45
C ALA A 90 9.88 24.12 9.41
N ALA A 91 8.63 24.54 9.18
CA ALA A 91 7.48 23.67 9.06
C ALA A 91 7.54 22.83 7.79
N GLY A 92 7.89 23.42 6.64
CA GLY A 92 8.09 22.71 5.38
C GLY A 92 9.29 21.77 5.43
N GLY A 93 10.37 22.18 6.09
CA GLY A 93 11.53 21.33 6.37
C GLY A 93 11.21 20.20 7.33
N PHE A 94 10.38 20.43 8.36
CA PHE A 94 9.94 19.42 9.31
C PHE A 94 8.95 18.44 8.68
N PHE A 95 7.98 18.92 7.89
CA PHE A 95 7.04 18.07 7.15
C PHE A 95 7.73 17.31 6.03
N GLY A 96 8.62 17.96 5.27
CA GLY A 96 9.44 17.33 4.26
C GLY A 96 10.37 16.29 4.87
N TYR A 97 11.08 16.65 5.95
CA TYR A 97 11.89 15.70 6.69
C TYR A 97 11.05 14.54 7.22
N ARG A 98 9.86 14.77 7.79
CA ARG A 98 9.00 13.70 8.31
C ARG A 98 8.41 12.82 7.19
N TYR A 99 8.14 13.40 6.02
CA TYR A 99 7.65 12.70 4.84
C TYR A 99 8.76 11.84 4.20
N PHE A 100 9.99 12.36 4.13
CA PHE A 100 11.15 11.66 3.53
C PHE A 100 11.94 10.79 4.53
N SER A 101 11.88 11.05 5.84
CA SER A 101 12.57 10.26 6.88
C SER A 101 11.87 8.94 7.21
N SER A 102 10.66 8.71 6.69
CA SER A 102 10.07 7.37 6.65
C SER A 102 10.84 6.39 5.74
N ALA A 103 11.79 6.87 4.93
CA ALA A 103 12.61 6.04 4.06
C ALA A 103 13.81 5.37 4.79
N GLY A 104 13.91 5.49 6.11
CA GLY A 104 15.15 5.20 6.86
C GLY A 104 15.08 4.23 8.03
N SER A 105 13.94 3.57 8.30
CA SER A 105 13.98 2.42 9.21
C SER A 105 14.32 1.18 8.39
N GLY A 106 15.46 0.53 8.61
CA GLY A 106 15.79 -0.76 7.99
C GLY A 106 14.91 -1.94 8.44
N GLN A 107 13.66 -1.65 8.81
CA GLN A 107 12.60 -2.57 9.21
C GLN A 107 11.56 -2.60 8.09
N ILE A 108 11.22 -3.81 7.64
CA ILE A 108 10.20 -4.01 6.62
C ILE A 108 8.83 -3.98 7.31
N ALA A 109 8.00 -3.01 6.94
CA ALA A 109 6.69 -2.76 7.55
C ALA A 109 5.51 -3.20 6.65
N SER A 110 5.77 -3.71 5.45
CA SER A 110 4.72 -4.24 4.58
C SER A 110 5.17 -5.44 3.75
N ILE A 111 4.29 -6.44 3.64
CA ILE A 111 4.58 -7.72 2.99
C ILE A 111 3.40 -8.21 2.14
N ALA A 112 3.71 -8.84 1.01
CA ALA A 112 2.79 -9.69 0.26
C ALA A 112 3.22 -11.14 0.39
N VAL A 113 2.29 -12.03 0.76
CA VAL A 113 2.50 -13.48 0.73
C VAL A 113 1.88 -14.01 -0.55
N MET A 114 2.72 -14.46 -1.46
CA MET A 114 2.28 -14.95 -2.77
C MET A 114 1.68 -16.36 -2.67
N PRO A 115 0.71 -16.70 -3.52
CA PRO A 115 0.21 -18.08 -3.62
C PRO A 115 1.37 -19.04 -3.82
N LEU A 116 1.52 -19.98 -2.89
CA LEU A 116 2.56 -21.01 -2.98
C LEU A 116 2.34 -21.83 -4.25
N VAL A 117 3.41 -22.06 -4.98
CA VAL A 117 3.37 -22.90 -6.19
C VAL A 117 3.20 -24.35 -5.75
N ASN A 118 2.14 -25.00 -6.21
CA ASN A 118 2.00 -26.45 -6.09
C ASN A 118 2.97 -27.14 -7.06
N ALA A 119 4.06 -27.68 -6.53
CA ALA A 119 5.10 -28.33 -7.32
C ALA A 119 4.72 -29.75 -7.78
N ASN A 120 3.67 -30.35 -7.21
CA ASN A 120 3.12 -31.61 -7.71
C ASN A 120 2.39 -31.43 -9.04
N GLY A 121 1.74 -30.27 -9.24
CA GLY A 121 0.85 -30.02 -10.36
C GLY A 121 -0.45 -30.82 -10.32
N ASP A 122 -0.77 -31.46 -9.18
CA ASP A 122 -2.03 -32.19 -8.97
C ASP A 122 -3.07 -31.30 -8.28
N ALA A 123 -4.35 -31.43 -8.67
CA ALA A 123 -5.43 -30.71 -8.02
C ALA A 123 -5.59 -31.13 -6.54
N ASP A 124 -5.16 -32.35 -6.21
CA ASP A 124 -5.33 -32.97 -4.89
C ASP A 124 -4.45 -32.33 -3.81
N SER A 125 -3.34 -31.67 -4.17
CA SER A 125 -2.48 -30.95 -3.21
C SER A 125 -2.70 -29.44 -3.21
N GLU A 126 -3.54 -28.92 -4.10
CA GLU A 126 -3.77 -27.47 -4.26
C GLU A 126 -4.37 -26.82 -3.00
N TYR A 127 -5.18 -27.57 -2.26
CA TYR A 127 -5.73 -27.09 -0.99
C TYR A 127 -4.64 -26.79 0.06
N LEU A 128 -3.50 -27.50 0.01
CA LEU A 128 -2.38 -27.27 0.92
C LEU A 128 -1.63 -26.00 0.57
N SER A 129 -1.29 -25.80 -0.71
CA SER A 129 -0.57 -24.59 -1.15
C SER A 129 -1.41 -23.34 -0.91
N ASP A 130 -2.68 -23.35 -1.32
CA ASP A 130 -3.59 -22.22 -1.15
C ASP A 130 -3.94 -21.98 0.30
N GLY A 131 -4.31 -23.05 1.02
CA GLY A 131 -4.68 -22.98 2.42
C GLY A 131 -3.52 -22.46 3.29
N MET A 132 -2.30 -22.96 3.07
CA MET A 132 -1.11 -22.48 3.78
C MET A 132 -0.79 -21.02 3.47
N THR A 133 -0.97 -20.59 2.22
CA THR A 133 -0.82 -19.17 1.86
C THR A 133 -1.79 -18.31 2.67
N GLU A 134 -3.07 -18.69 2.70
CA GLU A 134 -4.11 -17.94 3.40
C GLU A 134 -3.89 -17.92 4.92
N THR A 135 -3.48 -19.03 5.53
CA THR A 135 -3.18 -19.08 6.96
C THR A 135 -1.94 -18.27 7.33
N LEU A 136 -0.91 -18.25 6.48
CA LEU A 136 0.25 -17.37 6.66
C LEU A 136 -0.12 -15.89 6.58
N ILE A 137 -0.97 -15.48 5.62
CA ILE A 137 -1.52 -14.12 5.54
C ILE A 137 -2.23 -13.77 6.85
N ASN A 138 -3.11 -14.65 7.32
CA ASN A 138 -3.88 -14.43 8.54
C ASN A 138 -2.97 -14.30 9.78
N SER A 139 -2.00 -15.20 9.97
CA SER A 139 -1.10 -15.13 11.13
C SER A 139 -0.18 -13.92 11.09
N LEU A 140 0.39 -13.57 9.92
CA LEU A 140 1.24 -12.39 9.79
C LEU A 140 0.44 -11.08 9.95
N SER A 141 -0.85 -11.06 9.59
CA SER A 141 -1.70 -9.88 9.76
C SER A 141 -2.00 -9.53 11.22
N GLN A 142 -1.79 -10.48 12.15
CA GLN A 142 -1.93 -10.23 13.59
C GLN A 142 -0.73 -9.48 14.19
N LEU A 143 0.35 -9.30 13.42
CA LEU A 143 1.55 -8.64 13.90
C LEU A 143 1.37 -7.12 13.95
N PRO A 144 1.70 -6.47 15.08
CA PRO A 144 1.65 -5.01 15.14
C PRO A 144 2.70 -4.42 14.19
N ASN A 145 2.35 -3.30 13.55
CA ASN A 145 3.24 -2.55 12.66
C ASN A 145 3.68 -3.32 11.39
N LEU A 146 2.99 -4.40 11.01
CA LEU A 146 3.19 -5.10 9.74
C LEU A 146 1.91 -5.06 8.91
N ALA A 147 1.95 -4.35 7.79
CA ALA A 147 0.85 -4.35 6.81
C ALA A 147 0.97 -5.56 5.88
N VAL A 148 -0.02 -6.45 5.91
CA VAL A 148 -0.06 -7.65 5.05
C VAL A 148 -1.11 -7.44 3.95
N LYS A 149 -0.74 -7.72 2.69
CA LYS A 149 -1.72 -7.68 1.59
C LYS A 149 -2.69 -8.84 1.69
N GLY A 150 -3.98 -8.52 1.61
CA GLY A 150 -5.05 -9.50 1.74
C GLY A 150 -5.06 -10.51 0.59
N ARG A 151 -5.64 -11.67 0.86
CA ARG A 151 -5.78 -12.80 -0.07
C ARG A 151 -6.27 -12.38 -1.47
N GLY A 152 -7.34 -11.59 -1.54
CA GLY A 152 -7.93 -11.16 -2.81
C GLY A 152 -6.97 -10.36 -3.70
N SER A 153 -6.02 -9.64 -3.12
CA SER A 153 -5.02 -8.87 -3.85
C SER A 153 -3.91 -9.74 -4.42
N VAL A 154 -3.46 -10.76 -3.68
CA VAL A 154 -2.31 -11.60 -4.05
C VAL A 154 -2.70 -12.80 -4.93
N PHE A 155 -3.90 -13.35 -4.75
CA PHE A 155 -4.34 -14.54 -5.51
C PHE A 155 -4.56 -14.28 -7.00
N ARG A 156 -4.67 -13.02 -7.44
CA ARG A 156 -4.72 -12.66 -8.86
C ARG A 156 -3.41 -12.92 -9.62
N TYR A 157 -2.31 -13.16 -8.89
CA TYR A 157 -1.01 -13.52 -9.43
C TYR A 157 -0.79 -15.04 -9.45
N LYS A 158 -1.75 -15.84 -8.98
CA LYS A 158 -1.65 -17.29 -9.01
C LYS A 158 -1.44 -17.79 -10.44
N GLY A 159 -0.45 -18.67 -10.63
CA GLY A 159 -0.08 -19.23 -11.93
C GLY A 159 0.58 -18.23 -12.89
N LYS A 160 0.93 -17.03 -12.44
CA LYS A 160 1.66 -16.04 -13.23
C LYS A 160 3.11 -15.99 -12.79
N ASP A 161 4.01 -15.96 -13.76
CA ASP A 161 5.43 -15.71 -13.53
C ASP A 161 5.68 -14.21 -13.63
N VAL A 162 5.76 -13.54 -12.47
CA VAL A 162 5.98 -12.09 -12.36
C VAL A 162 7.11 -11.87 -11.38
N GLU A 163 8.05 -10.99 -11.73
CA GLU A 163 9.20 -10.68 -10.89
C GLU A 163 8.74 -10.10 -9.54
N PRO A 164 9.32 -10.52 -8.39
CA PRO A 164 8.96 -10.02 -7.08
C PRO A 164 9.00 -8.49 -6.96
N LYS A 165 9.95 -7.84 -7.64
CA LYS A 165 10.05 -6.37 -7.66
C LYS A 165 8.83 -5.71 -8.31
N GLN A 166 8.34 -6.28 -9.41
CA GLN A 166 7.14 -5.79 -10.07
C GLN A 166 5.90 -5.99 -9.19
N ILE A 167 5.74 -7.19 -8.61
CA ILE A 167 4.65 -7.49 -7.67
C ILE A 167 4.66 -6.49 -6.50
N ALA A 168 5.84 -6.22 -5.94
CA ALA A 168 5.98 -5.33 -4.82
C ALA A 168 5.55 -3.89 -5.14
N ASN A 169 5.91 -3.41 -6.33
CA ASN A 169 5.50 -2.10 -6.82
C ASN A 169 3.98 -2.03 -7.05
N GLU A 170 3.41 -3.03 -7.72
CA GLU A 170 1.96 -3.07 -8.01
C GLU A 170 1.11 -3.18 -6.74
N LEU A 171 1.57 -3.96 -5.75
CA LEU A 171 0.88 -4.12 -4.48
C LEU A 171 1.22 -3.03 -3.47
N GLY A 172 2.27 -2.24 -3.68
CA GLY A 172 2.78 -1.26 -2.71
C GLY A 172 3.23 -1.93 -1.41
N VAL A 173 4.15 -2.88 -1.50
CA VAL A 173 4.78 -3.57 -0.36
C VAL A 173 6.31 -3.44 -0.39
N GLN A 174 6.93 -3.57 0.78
CA GLN A 174 8.38 -3.51 0.92
C GLN A 174 9.05 -4.88 0.77
N ALA A 175 8.32 -5.98 1.00
CA ALA A 175 8.82 -7.33 0.77
C ALA A 175 7.76 -8.26 0.17
N VAL A 176 8.24 -9.30 -0.49
CA VAL A 176 7.43 -10.37 -1.08
C VAL A 176 7.93 -11.71 -0.55
N LEU A 177 7.03 -12.48 0.05
CA LEU A 177 7.25 -13.87 0.42
C LEU A 177 6.68 -14.77 -0.67
N SER A 178 7.55 -15.51 -1.33
CA SER A 178 7.19 -16.47 -2.38
C SER A 178 7.62 -17.87 -1.95
N GLY A 179 7.06 -18.90 -2.60
CA GLY A 179 7.47 -20.25 -2.29
C GLY A 179 6.80 -21.32 -3.11
N ARG A 180 7.20 -22.56 -2.86
CA ARG A 180 6.72 -23.76 -3.53
C ARG A 180 6.51 -24.89 -2.53
N LEU A 181 5.42 -25.62 -2.68
CA LEU A 181 5.04 -26.75 -1.85
C LEU A 181 5.03 -28.02 -2.70
N LEU A 182 5.71 -29.06 -2.22
CA LEU A 182 5.73 -30.39 -2.82
C LEU A 182 5.29 -31.42 -1.76
N LYS A 183 4.25 -32.18 -2.05
CA LYS A 183 3.77 -33.28 -1.22
C LYS A 183 4.13 -34.62 -1.86
N ARG A 184 4.76 -35.54 -1.13
CA ARG A 184 5.01 -36.92 -1.57
C ARG A 184 4.55 -37.88 -0.48
N GLY A 185 3.39 -38.51 -0.69
CA GLY A 185 2.72 -39.28 0.35
C GLY A 185 2.40 -38.38 1.55
N GLU A 186 2.96 -38.71 2.71
CA GLU A 186 2.85 -37.90 3.92
C GLU A 186 3.96 -36.86 4.09
N SER A 187 4.99 -36.85 3.25
CA SER A 187 6.07 -35.86 3.36
C SER A 187 5.71 -34.59 2.60
N VAL A 188 5.85 -33.44 3.24
CA VAL A 188 5.69 -32.12 2.64
C VAL A 188 7.01 -31.37 2.68
N THR A 189 7.47 -30.96 1.51
CA THR A 189 8.61 -30.06 1.33
C THR A 189 8.08 -28.68 0.98
N LEU A 190 8.42 -27.68 1.78
CA LEU A 190 8.09 -26.28 1.55
C LEU A 190 9.38 -25.47 1.42
N SER A 191 9.55 -24.80 0.29
CA SER A 191 10.63 -23.82 0.10
C SER A 191 10.05 -22.42 0.05
N LEU A 192 10.61 -21.52 0.85
CA LEU A 192 10.17 -20.13 0.96
C LEU A 192 11.35 -19.18 0.71
N ASP A 193 11.07 -18.08 0.03
CA ASP A 193 12.01 -17.01 -0.26
C ASP A 193 11.36 -15.66 0.09
N LEU A 194 12.04 -14.85 0.90
CA LEU A 194 11.63 -13.49 1.25
C LEU A 194 12.56 -12.50 0.54
N VAL A 195 11.98 -11.69 -0.34
CA VAL A 195 12.71 -10.73 -1.18
C VAL A 195 12.34 -9.31 -0.78
N GLU A 196 13.35 -8.47 -0.60
CA GLU A 196 13.16 -7.03 -0.38
C GLU A 196 12.97 -6.31 -1.72
N ALA A 197 11.90 -5.53 -1.84
CA ALA A 197 11.47 -4.91 -3.10
C ALA A 197 12.42 -3.83 -3.62
N SER A 198 13.02 -3.05 -2.72
CA SER A 198 13.88 -1.91 -3.05
C SER A 198 15.18 -2.37 -3.73
N THR A 199 15.74 -3.47 -3.24
CA THR A 199 17.03 -4.01 -3.69
C THR A 199 16.89 -5.19 -4.64
N GLY A 200 15.76 -5.91 -4.61
CA GLY A 200 15.58 -7.19 -5.28
C GLY A 200 16.34 -8.34 -4.60
N ASN A 201 16.97 -8.09 -3.44
CA ASN A 201 17.76 -9.09 -2.76
C ASN A 201 16.87 -10.04 -1.98
N GLN A 202 17.21 -11.33 -2.02
CA GLN A 202 16.69 -12.30 -1.09
C GLN A 202 17.30 -12.05 0.30
N ILE A 203 16.47 -11.68 1.26
CA ILE A 203 16.88 -11.40 2.64
C ILE A 203 16.72 -12.61 3.56
N TRP A 204 15.94 -13.60 3.13
CA TRP A 204 15.81 -14.90 3.77
C TRP A 204 15.31 -15.95 2.79
N GLY A 205 15.72 -17.19 2.98
CA GLY A 205 15.06 -18.35 2.39
C GLY A 205 15.35 -19.58 3.21
N GLU A 206 14.40 -20.50 3.19
CA GLU A 206 14.46 -21.71 4.00
C GLU A 206 13.72 -22.84 3.29
N GLN A 207 14.17 -24.06 3.52
CA GLN A 207 13.49 -25.27 3.08
C GLN A 207 13.12 -26.14 4.28
N TYR A 208 11.83 -26.40 4.42
CA TYR A 208 11.29 -27.26 5.46
C TYR A 208 10.87 -28.59 4.85
N VAL A 209 11.24 -29.68 5.50
CA VAL A 209 10.70 -31.01 5.24
C VAL A 209 10.01 -31.47 6.52
N ARG A 210 8.71 -31.77 6.41
CA ARG A 210 7.85 -32.15 7.54
C ARG A 210 6.90 -33.24 7.13
N ASN A 211 6.41 -34.01 8.10
CA ASN A 211 5.25 -34.85 7.86
C ASN A 211 3.99 -33.96 7.73
N ILE A 212 3.01 -34.39 6.96
CA ILE A 212 1.72 -33.70 6.78
C ILE A 212 1.00 -33.50 8.13
N ASN A 213 1.24 -34.39 9.09
CA ASN A 213 0.73 -34.31 10.45
C ASN A 213 1.45 -33.25 11.31
N GLU A 214 2.50 -32.61 10.80
CA GLU A 214 3.22 -31.54 11.50
C GLU A 214 2.97 -30.17 10.86
N ILE A 215 2.14 -30.12 9.80
CA ILE A 215 1.99 -28.94 8.97
C ILE A 215 1.34 -27.75 9.71
N ALA A 216 0.51 -28.03 10.73
CA ALA A 216 -0.05 -27.02 11.62
C ALA A 216 1.03 -26.32 12.46
N SER A 217 2.03 -27.07 12.92
CA SER A 217 3.17 -26.54 13.67
C SER A 217 4.13 -25.80 12.74
N LEU A 218 4.37 -26.34 11.54
CA LEU A 218 5.20 -25.72 10.52
C LEU A 218 4.70 -24.31 10.15
N GLN A 219 3.39 -24.13 10.00
CA GLN A 219 2.81 -22.81 9.72
C GLN A 219 3.18 -21.76 10.77
N LYS A 220 3.13 -22.14 12.06
CA LYS A 220 3.49 -21.26 13.18
C LYS A 220 4.99 -20.96 13.21
N GLU A 221 5.82 -21.96 12.89
CA GLU A 221 7.27 -21.83 12.76
C GLU A 221 7.62 -20.79 11.69
N ILE A 222 7.07 -20.95 10.47
CA ILE A 222 7.30 -20.03 9.35
C ILE A 222 6.88 -18.60 9.70
N ALA A 223 5.70 -18.42 10.29
CA ALA A 223 5.22 -17.08 10.61
C ALA A 223 6.16 -16.37 11.60
N ARG A 224 6.72 -17.11 12.57
CA ARG A 224 7.75 -16.61 13.49
C ARG A 224 9.05 -16.31 12.76
N ASP A 225 9.54 -17.21 11.92
CA ASP A 225 10.80 -17.01 11.20
C ASP A 225 10.75 -15.78 10.28
N VAL A 226 9.67 -15.65 9.50
CA VAL A 226 9.42 -14.46 8.66
C VAL A 226 9.40 -13.19 9.51
N SER A 227 8.64 -13.17 10.60
CA SER A 227 8.55 -11.98 11.47
C SER A 227 9.89 -11.55 12.07
N ASN A 228 10.74 -12.52 12.44
CA ASN A 228 12.09 -12.27 12.93
C ASN A 228 12.98 -11.65 11.85
N LYS A 229 12.87 -12.12 10.60
CA LYS A 229 13.66 -11.62 9.46
C LYS A 229 13.23 -10.23 9.00
N LEU A 230 11.94 -9.90 9.16
CA LEU A 230 11.42 -8.54 8.95
C LEU A 230 11.92 -7.55 10.03
N LYS A 231 12.71 -8.01 11.01
CA LYS A 231 13.21 -7.25 12.16
C LYS A 231 12.10 -6.60 12.98
N THR A 232 10.92 -7.20 12.97
CA THR A 232 9.83 -6.77 13.83
C THR A 232 10.15 -7.30 15.23
N LYS A 233 10.38 -6.41 16.20
CA LYS A 233 10.55 -6.84 17.59
C LYS A 233 9.22 -7.42 18.07
N LEU A 234 9.15 -8.74 18.18
CA LEU A 234 7.99 -9.42 18.73
C LEU A 234 8.03 -9.40 20.25
N SER A 235 6.97 -8.91 20.87
CA SER A 235 6.70 -9.20 22.28
C SER A 235 6.18 -10.64 22.43
N GLY A 236 6.24 -11.18 23.65
CA GLY A 236 5.62 -12.48 23.94
C GLY A 236 4.11 -12.50 23.66
N THR A 237 3.44 -11.36 23.83
CA THR A 237 2.01 -11.18 23.51
C THR A 237 1.76 -11.26 22.00
N ASP A 238 2.66 -10.71 21.17
CA ASP A 238 2.52 -10.80 19.71
C ASP A 238 2.62 -12.24 19.23
N GLN A 239 3.58 -13.00 19.78
CA GLN A 239 3.72 -14.43 19.48
C GLN A 239 2.49 -15.25 19.89
N GLN A 240 1.86 -14.89 21.01
CA GLN A 240 0.61 -15.52 21.46
C GLN A 240 -0.55 -15.16 20.53
N ASN A 241 -0.66 -13.90 20.08
CA ASN A 241 -1.72 -13.46 19.18
C ASN A 241 -1.65 -14.14 17.82
N MET A 242 -0.45 -14.34 17.26
CA MET A 242 -0.27 -15.10 16.00
C MET A 242 -0.70 -16.56 16.11
N ALA A 243 -0.57 -17.16 17.30
CA ALA A 243 -0.96 -18.54 17.56
C ALA A 243 -2.42 -18.67 18.01
N LYS A 244 -3.07 -17.56 18.39
CA LYS A 244 -4.41 -17.56 18.98
C LYS A 244 -5.43 -17.98 17.94
N GLY A 245 -6.29 -18.92 18.31
CA GLY A 245 -7.35 -19.43 17.44
C GLY A 245 -6.88 -20.42 16.36
N HIS A 246 -5.59 -20.78 16.33
CA HIS A 246 -5.08 -21.88 15.52
C HIS A 246 -5.12 -23.20 16.31
N THR A 247 -5.36 -24.31 15.62
CA THR A 247 -5.30 -25.65 16.23
C THR A 247 -3.86 -26.15 16.38
N ALA A 248 -3.66 -27.13 17.27
CA ALA A 248 -2.47 -27.99 17.30
C ALA A 248 -2.80 -29.41 16.81
N ASP A 249 -4.07 -29.72 16.57
CA ASP A 249 -4.51 -31.00 16.01
C ASP A 249 -4.27 -31.01 14.49
N PRO A 250 -3.46 -31.95 13.98
CA PRO A 250 -3.09 -31.96 12.57
C PRO A 250 -4.26 -32.25 11.63
N GLU A 251 -5.21 -33.09 12.07
CA GLU A 251 -6.35 -33.50 11.27
C GLU A 251 -7.36 -32.35 11.17
N ALA A 252 -7.63 -31.66 12.29
CA ALA A 252 -8.45 -30.45 12.33
C ALA A 252 -7.88 -29.38 11.39
N TYR A 253 -6.55 -29.20 11.37
CA TYR A 253 -5.91 -28.24 10.48
C TYR A 253 -6.07 -28.63 9.00
N GLN A 254 -5.85 -29.90 8.65
CA GLN A 254 -6.01 -30.36 7.27
C GLN A 254 -7.46 -30.20 6.78
N LEU A 255 -8.44 -30.59 7.60
CA LEU A 255 -9.87 -30.41 7.31
C LEU A 255 -10.21 -28.94 7.10
N TYR A 256 -9.66 -28.06 7.94
CA TYR A 256 -9.83 -26.61 7.79
C TYR A 256 -9.24 -26.08 6.48
N LEU A 257 -8.03 -26.51 6.07
CA LEU A 257 -7.45 -26.10 4.80
C LEU A 257 -8.28 -26.56 3.59
N GLN A 258 -8.82 -27.79 3.65
CA GLN A 258 -9.74 -28.30 2.62
C GLN A 258 -11.03 -27.47 2.58
N GLY A 259 -11.58 -27.13 3.74
CA GLY A 259 -12.74 -26.24 3.87
C GLY A 259 -12.48 -24.87 3.25
N LEU A 260 -11.33 -24.24 3.55
CA LEU A 260 -10.92 -22.97 2.94
C LEU A 260 -10.83 -23.07 1.42
N TYR A 261 -10.26 -24.16 0.90
CA TYR A 261 -10.13 -24.36 -0.53
C TYR A 261 -11.50 -24.41 -1.23
N LEU A 262 -12.42 -25.23 -0.73
CA LEU A 262 -13.78 -25.32 -1.28
C LEU A 262 -14.55 -24.02 -1.12
N TRP A 263 -14.44 -23.37 0.04
CA TRP A 263 -15.06 -22.09 0.31
C TRP A 263 -14.66 -21.02 -0.71
N ASN A 264 -13.39 -21.02 -1.11
CA ASN A 264 -12.86 -20.04 -2.05
C ASN A 264 -13.27 -20.29 -3.51
N GLN A 265 -13.90 -21.41 -3.84
CA GLN A 265 -14.48 -21.63 -5.18
C GLN A 265 -15.76 -20.83 -5.42
N ARG A 266 -16.41 -20.36 -4.35
CA ARG A 266 -17.59 -19.47 -4.40
C ARG A 266 -18.78 -20.07 -5.17
N THR A 267 -18.98 -21.38 -5.07
CA THR A 267 -20.21 -22.03 -5.55
C THR A 267 -21.04 -22.51 -4.37
N GLU A 268 -22.34 -22.73 -4.59
CA GLU A 268 -23.25 -23.20 -3.53
C GLU A 268 -22.85 -24.58 -3.01
N ASP A 269 -22.63 -25.54 -3.91
CA ASP A 269 -22.11 -26.88 -3.59
C ASP A 269 -20.78 -26.85 -2.83
N SER A 270 -19.87 -25.94 -3.21
CA SER A 270 -18.56 -25.85 -2.54
C SER A 270 -18.68 -25.23 -1.16
N ALA A 271 -19.60 -24.27 -0.97
CA ALA A 271 -19.89 -23.68 0.33
C ALA A 271 -20.48 -24.71 1.30
N GLU A 272 -21.41 -25.56 0.85
CA GLU A 272 -21.97 -26.62 1.69
C GLU A 272 -20.90 -27.61 2.15
N LYS A 273 -20.10 -28.13 1.22
CA LYS A 273 -18.99 -29.04 1.54
C LYS A 273 -17.95 -28.38 2.44
N ALA A 274 -17.68 -27.09 2.25
CA ALA A 274 -16.79 -26.33 3.13
C ALA A 274 -17.33 -26.29 4.57
N ARG A 275 -18.64 -26.04 4.75
CA ARG A 275 -19.28 -26.08 6.09
C ARG A 275 -19.11 -27.43 6.75
N GLU A 276 -19.31 -28.53 6.03
CA GLU A 276 -19.11 -29.88 6.58
C GLU A 276 -17.66 -30.10 7.05
N LEU A 277 -16.68 -29.65 6.26
CA LEU A 277 -15.27 -29.76 6.62
C LEU A 277 -14.90 -28.90 7.83
N PHE A 278 -15.42 -27.68 7.90
CA PHE A 278 -15.25 -26.83 9.08
C PHE A 278 -15.88 -27.44 10.32
N GLN A 279 -17.08 -28.04 10.21
CA GLN A 279 -17.70 -28.75 11.31
C GLN A 279 -16.84 -29.95 11.75
N LYS A 280 -16.34 -30.78 10.83
CA LYS A 280 -15.43 -31.88 11.17
C LYS A 280 -14.15 -31.38 11.85
N ALA A 281 -13.61 -30.23 11.42
CA ALA A 281 -12.45 -29.62 12.08
C ALA A 281 -12.77 -29.19 13.53
N ILE A 282 -13.97 -28.65 13.77
CA ILE A 282 -14.47 -28.31 15.12
C ILE A 282 -14.65 -29.57 15.97
N ASP A 283 -15.17 -30.65 15.38
CA ASP A 283 -15.38 -31.91 16.10
C ASP A 283 -14.04 -32.54 16.54
N LYS A 284 -12.98 -32.33 15.75
CA LYS A 284 -11.60 -32.75 16.08
C LYS A 284 -10.96 -31.86 17.13
N ASP A 285 -11.10 -30.54 17.01
CA ASP A 285 -10.62 -29.57 18.00
C ASP A 285 -11.70 -28.51 18.30
N PRO A 286 -12.49 -28.70 19.37
CA PRO A 286 -13.54 -27.75 19.75
C PRO A 286 -13.03 -26.35 20.12
N LYS A 287 -11.72 -26.16 20.32
CA LYS A 287 -11.09 -24.86 20.61
C LYS A 287 -10.58 -24.16 19.34
N TYR A 288 -10.75 -24.77 18.16
CA TYR A 288 -10.23 -24.24 16.92
C TYR A 288 -11.09 -23.06 16.40
N ALA A 289 -10.82 -21.85 16.91
CA ALA A 289 -11.61 -20.66 16.63
C ALA A 289 -11.73 -20.34 15.12
N LEU A 290 -10.68 -20.52 14.33
CA LEU A 290 -10.75 -20.25 12.88
C LEU A 290 -11.71 -21.21 12.16
N ALA A 291 -11.90 -22.44 12.63
CA ALA A 291 -12.88 -23.35 12.04
C ALA A 291 -14.33 -22.85 12.26
N TYR A 292 -14.63 -22.27 13.42
CA TYR A 292 -15.92 -21.60 13.65
C TYR A 292 -16.10 -20.39 12.74
N VAL A 293 -15.05 -19.59 12.52
CA VAL A 293 -15.08 -18.46 11.57
C VAL A 293 -15.36 -18.96 10.15
N GLY A 294 -14.70 -20.05 9.73
CA GLY A 294 -14.93 -20.69 8.44
C GLY A 294 -16.38 -21.16 8.29
N LEU A 295 -16.92 -21.83 9.31
CA LEU A 295 -18.30 -22.31 9.33
C LEU A 295 -19.30 -21.14 9.23
N ALA A 296 -19.11 -20.09 10.02
CA ALA A 296 -19.94 -18.89 9.99
C ALA A 296 -19.90 -18.20 8.61
N ASN A 297 -18.71 -18.04 8.03
CA ASN A 297 -18.55 -17.53 6.68
C ASN A 297 -19.35 -18.37 5.68
N GLY A 298 -19.26 -19.71 5.79
CA GLY A 298 -20.01 -20.69 5.00
C GLY A 298 -21.53 -20.49 4.94
N TYR A 299 -22.13 -19.90 5.96
CA TYR A 299 -23.56 -19.56 5.97
C TYR A 299 -23.85 -18.21 5.30
N ILE A 300 -22.97 -17.22 5.49
CA ILE A 300 -23.21 -15.83 5.04
C ILE A 300 -23.27 -15.70 3.51
N THR A 301 -22.54 -16.50 2.72
CA THR A 301 -22.53 -16.30 1.26
C THR A 301 -23.70 -16.94 0.51
N ASN A 302 -24.41 -17.90 1.10
CA ASN A 302 -25.55 -18.53 0.43
C ASN A 302 -26.84 -17.71 0.56
N ASP A 303 -26.86 -16.69 1.43
CA ASP A 303 -28.02 -15.82 1.64
C ASP A 303 -28.07 -14.60 0.68
N ARG A 304 -27.45 -14.68 -0.50
CA ARG A 304 -27.63 -13.64 -1.53
C ARG A 304 -28.81 -14.02 -2.42
N PRO A 305 -29.91 -13.23 -2.41
CA PRO A 305 -31.08 -13.48 -3.25
C PRO A 305 -30.77 -13.32 -4.75
#